data_AF-A0ABC9BMV0-F1
#
_entry.id   AF-A0ABC9BMV0-F1
#
_cell.length_a   1.000
_cell.length_b   1.000
_cell.length_c   1.000
_cell.angle_alpha   90.00
_cell.angle_beta   90.00
_cell.angle_gamma   90.00
#
_symmetry.space_group_name_H-M   'P 1'
#
loop_
_entity.id
_entity.type
_entity.pdbx_description
1 polymer ?
#
loop_
_entity_poly.entity_id
_entity_poly.type
_entity_poly.pdbx_seq_one_letter_code
_entity_poly.pdbx_strand_id
1 'polypeptide(L)'
;MTFVITTALVLVSLTSMLAAGEACDNVPTMTSSDACLTLSNTTERWHALCRETLLNAPATAEVTVYALVATRLAILRYRDTVGEIDQTLGGTRETKLPAGEGAALQDCREKYGEAVSLMAGVADQLFACDMSRVRQEYIDAQVAVGSCHTRMGSPVTDMVSADFDLTIVAYLLGAIIVGR
;
A
#
# COMPACT_ATOMS: atom_id res chain seq x y z
N MET A 1 4.07 31.44 46.83
CA MET A 1 2.89 30.92 46.10
C MET A 1 3.39 30.26 44.83
N THR A 2 3.49 28.94 44.82
CA THR A 2 3.94 28.13 43.69
C THR A 2 2.74 27.80 42.79
N PHE A 3 2.76 28.27 41.55
CA PHE A 3 1.76 27.94 40.53
C PHE A 3 2.12 26.60 39.90
N VAL A 4 1.28 25.59 40.11
CA VAL A 4 1.38 24.30 39.43
C VAL A 4 0.63 24.42 38.11
N ILE A 5 1.36 24.50 37.01
CA ILE A 5 0.80 24.49 35.65
C ILE A 5 0.64 23.03 35.24
N THR A 6 -0.59 22.52 35.28
CA THR A 6 -0.95 21.22 34.74
C THR A 6 -1.02 21.31 33.21
N THR A 7 0.01 20.82 32.53
CA THR A 7 -0.02 20.60 31.08
C THR A 7 -0.92 19.41 30.77
N ALA A 8 -2.15 19.69 30.32
CA ALA A 8 -3.03 18.66 29.76
C ALA A 8 -2.45 18.17 28.43
N LEU A 9 -1.90 16.96 28.43
CA LEU A 9 -1.53 16.24 27.21
C LEU A 9 -2.82 15.85 26.48
N VAL A 10 -3.15 16.58 25.42
CA VAL A 10 -4.24 16.21 24.50
C VAL A 10 -3.72 15.05 23.63
N LEU A 11 -3.99 13.82 24.05
CA LEU A 11 -3.86 12.63 23.21
C LEU A 11 -4.95 12.71 22.12
N VAL A 12 -4.56 13.14 20.92
CA VAL A 12 -5.42 13.03 19.74
C VAL A 12 -5.45 11.56 19.33
N SER A 13 -6.47 10.84 19.74
CA SER A 13 -6.73 9.48 19.31
C SER A 13 -6.98 9.45 17.79
N LEU A 14 -6.09 8.85 17.00
CA LEU A 14 -6.27 8.62 15.56
C LEU A 14 -7.33 7.52 15.25
N THR A 15 -8.07 7.05 16.25
CA THR A 15 -9.08 5.99 16.10
C THR A 15 -10.30 6.42 15.28
N SER A 16 -10.48 7.71 15.01
CA SER A 16 -11.63 8.24 14.29
C SER A 16 -11.58 8.11 12.76
N MET A 17 -10.47 7.64 12.17
CA MET A 17 -10.41 7.41 10.71
C MET A 17 -10.92 6.02 10.26
N LEU A 18 -11.30 5.16 11.20
CA LEU A 18 -12.06 3.95 10.92
C LEU A 18 -13.54 4.31 11.01
N ALA A 19 -14.02 5.09 10.04
CA ALA A 19 -15.46 5.20 9.81
C ALA A 19 -16.02 3.77 9.74
N ALA A 20 -17.08 3.52 10.51
CA ALA A 20 -17.78 2.24 10.52
C ALA A 20 -18.29 1.96 9.11
N GLY A 21 -17.51 1.21 8.33
CA GLY A 21 -18.02 0.49 7.17
C GLY A 21 -19.01 -0.56 7.68
N GLU A 22 -20.04 -0.84 6.90
CA GLU A 22 -20.88 -1.99 7.16
C GLU A 22 -19.99 -3.24 7.18
N ALA A 23 -20.20 -4.12 8.16
CA ALA A 23 -19.56 -5.43 8.18
C ALA A 23 -19.92 -6.13 6.86
N CYS A 24 -18.91 -6.52 6.08
CA CYS A 24 -19.19 -7.14 4.79
C CYS A 24 -19.71 -8.57 5.03
N ASP A 25 -20.86 -8.89 4.45
CA ASP A 25 -21.44 -10.22 4.58
C ASP A 25 -20.44 -11.31 4.16
N ASN A 26 -20.28 -12.33 5.00
CA ASN A 26 -19.43 -13.51 4.76
C ASN A 26 -17.91 -13.23 4.68
N VAL A 27 -17.42 -12.08 5.16
CA VAL A 27 -15.98 -11.86 5.33
C VAL A 27 -15.50 -12.47 6.64
N PRO A 28 -14.41 -13.27 6.62
CA PRO A 28 -13.89 -13.87 7.85
C PRO A 28 -13.30 -12.80 8.78
N THR A 29 -13.54 -12.98 10.07
CA THR A 29 -12.81 -12.27 11.13
C THR A 29 -11.67 -13.17 11.61
N MET A 30 -10.45 -12.63 11.67
CA MET A 30 -9.27 -13.36 12.15
C MET A 30 -8.27 -12.40 12.78
N THR A 31 -7.21 -12.94 13.40
CA THR A 31 -6.12 -12.09 13.89
C THR A 31 -5.25 -11.60 12.74
N SER A 32 -4.56 -10.48 12.93
CA SER A 32 -3.58 -9.98 11.93
C SER A 32 -2.44 -10.99 11.72
N SER A 33 -2.08 -11.74 12.76
CA SER A 33 -1.11 -12.83 12.68
C SER A 33 -1.63 -13.97 11.79
N ASP A 34 -2.86 -14.43 11.98
CA ASP A 34 -3.45 -15.50 11.17
C ASP A 34 -3.58 -15.09 9.72
N ALA A 35 -4.01 -13.85 9.46
CA ALA A 35 -4.07 -13.29 8.12
C ALA A 35 -2.70 -13.35 7.44
N CYS A 36 -1.64 -12.86 8.10
CA CYS A 36 -0.28 -12.93 7.55
C CYS A 36 0.25 -14.35 7.43
N LEU A 37 -0.14 -15.28 8.30
CA LEU A 37 0.24 -16.69 8.18
C LEU A 37 -0.32 -17.32 6.90
N THR A 38 -1.47 -16.90 6.39
CA THR A 38 -1.99 -17.42 5.10
C THR A 38 -1.07 -17.09 3.92
N LEU A 39 -0.29 -16.01 4.00
CA LEU A 39 0.69 -15.61 2.98
C LEU A 39 1.97 -16.46 3.02
N SER A 40 2.26 -17.12 4.14
CA SER A 40 3.44 -17.99 4.30
C SER A 40 3.43 -19.19 3.34
N ASN A 41 2.24 -19.65 2.95
CA ASN A 41 2.05 -20.68 1.91
C ASN A 41 2.48 -20.21 0.51
N THR A 42 2.84 -18.93 0.35
CA THR A 42 3.30 -18.36 -0.92
C THR A 42 4.80 -18.07 -0.87
N THR A 43 5.30 -17.31 0.12
CA THR A 43 6.74 -17.08 0.36
C THR A 43 6.96 -16.48 1.75
N GLU A 44 8.04 -16.84 2.46
CA GLU A 44 8.39 -16.25 3.78
C GLU A 44 8.55 -14.72 3.74
N ARG A 45 9.04 -14.17 2.62
CA ARG A 45 9.16 -12.72 2.37
C ARG A 45 7.83 -11.98 2.57
N TRP A 46 6.73 -12.53 2.04
CA TRP A 46 5.40 -11.90 2.12
C TRP A 46 4.81 -11.96 3.52
N HIS A 47 5.09 -13.03 4.26
CA HIS A 47 4.70 -13.13 5.66
C HIS A 47 5.39 -12.04 6.51
N ALA A 48 6.69 -11.84 6.34
CA ALA A 48 7.44 -10.81 7.05
C ALA A 48 6.92 -9.40 6.73
N LEU A 49 6.75 -9.09 5.43
CA LEU A 49 6.26 -7.78 4.98
C LEU A 49 4.82 -7.52 5.42
N CYS A 50 3.97 -8.55 5.44
CA CYS A 50 2.61 -8.44 5.97
C CYS A 50 2.61 -8.05 7.46
N ARG A 51 3.45 -8.69 8.26
CA ARG A 51 3.56 -8.36 9.70
C ARG A 51 4.02 -6.92 9.93
N GLU A 52 4.96 -6.43 9.13
CA GLU A 52 5.38 -5.03 9.19
C GLU A 52 4.24 -4.09 8.79
N THR A 53 3.54 -4.41 7.70
CA THR A 53 2.41 -3.63 7.17
C THR A 53 1.27 -3.51 8.18
N LEU A 54 0.99 -4.58 8.93
CA LEU A 54 -0.11 -4.65 9.90
C LEU A 54 0.32 -4.38 11.34
N LEU A 55 1.53 -3.84 11.57
CA LEU A 55 2.06 -3.62 12.93
C LEU A 55 1.13 -2.77 13.81
N ASN A 56 0.46 -1.78 13.21
CA ASN A 56 -0.47 -0.87 13.90
C ASN A 56 -1.95 -1.18 13.61
N ALA A 57 -2.25 -2.30 12.96
CA ALA A 57 -3.62 -2.72 12.70
C ALA A 57 -4.27 -3.31 13.98
N PRO A 58 -5.61 -3.35 14.07
CA PRO A 58 -6.28 -4.05 15.16
C PRO A 58 -5.85 -5.51 15.26
N ALA A 59 -5.68 -6.01 16.48
CA ALA A 59 -5.24 -7.40 16.71
C ALA A 59 -6.17 -8.44 16.08
N THR A 60 -7.48 -8.16 16.08
CA THR A 60 -8.53 -8.98 15.45
C THR A 60 -9.48 -8.05 14.70
N ALA A 61 -9.77 -8.37 13.44
CA ALA A 61 -10.68 -7.64 12.58
C ALA A 61 -11.18 -8.51 11.42
N GLU A 62 -12.18 -8.02 10.68
CA GLU A 62 -12.47 -8.54 9.35
C GLU A 62 -11.27 -8.35 8.42
N VAL A 63 -11.03 -9.32 7.53
CA VAL A 63 -9.88 -9.27 6.61
C VAL A 63 -9.93 -8.06 5.66
N THR A 64 -11.12 -7.51 5.39
CA THR A 64 -11.30 -6.24 4.67
C THR A 64 -10.52 -5.10 5.30
N VAL A 65 -10.45 -5.03 6.63
CA VAL A 65 -9.68 -4.01 7.36
C VAL A 65 -8.18 -4.17 7.07
N TYR A 66 -7.66 -5.39 7.10
CA TYR A 66 -6.24 -5.66 6.82
C TYR A 66 -5.87 -5.36 5.36
N ALA A 67 -6.70 -5.80 4.41
CA ALA A 67 -6.54 -5.48 2.99
C ALA A 67 -6.57 -3.97 2.74
N LEU A 68 -7.46 -3.23 3.41
CA LEU A 68 -7.57 -1.78 3.31
C LEU A 68 -6.36 -1.05 3.89
N VAL A 69 -5.81 -1.52 5.03
CA VAL A 69 -4.57 -0.99 5.61
C VAL A 69 -3.41 -1.12 4.63
N ALA A 70 -3.20 -2.32 4.07
CA ALA A 70 -2.14 -2.57 3.10
C ALA A 70 -2.33 -1.74 1.81
N THR A 71 -3.56 -1.65 1.32
CA THR A 71 -3.91 -0.86 0.13
C THR A 71 -3.61 0.62 0.31
N ARG A 72 -4.03 1.20 1.44
CA ARG A 72 -3.78 2.61 1.75
C ARG A 72 -2.29 2.89 1.94
N LEU A 73 -1.55 1.97 2.56
CA LEU A 73 -0.10 2.09 2.67
C LEU A 73 0.58 2.06 1.30
N ALA A 74 0.15 1.18 0.39
CA ALA A 74 0.68 1.11 -0.97
C ALA A 74 0.45 2.43 -1.72
N ILE A 75 -0.76 3.00 -1.64
CA ILE A 75 -1.06 4.31 -2.23
C ILE A 75 -0.12 5.41 -1.71
N LEU A 76 0.19 5.42 -0.41
CA LEU A 76 1.12 6.39 0.17
C LEU A 76 2.53 6.22 -0.40
N ARG A 77 3.06 4.98 -0.42
CA ARG A 77 4.39 4.71 -0.98
C ARG A 77 4.49 5.03 -2.47
N TYR A 78 3.45 4.74 -3.24
CA TYR A 78 3.38 5.11 -4.66
C TYR A 78 3.53 6.61 -4.87
N ARG A 79 2.90 7.43 -4.03
CA ARG A 79 3.03 8.89 -4.09
C ARG A 79 4.42 9.35 -3.71
N ASP A 80 5.05 8.72 -2.72
CA ASP A 80 6.44 8.99 -2.34
C ASP A 80 7.39 8.66 -3.51
N THR A 81 7.19 7.52 -4.18
CA THR A 81 7.96 7.13 -5.37
C THR A 81 7.75 8.10 -6.53
N VAL A 82 6.52 8.56 -6.79
CA VAL A 82 6.28 9.62 -7.79
C VAL A 82 7.01 10.90 -7.41
N GLY A 83 7.01 11.31 -6.14
CA GLY A 83 7.75 12.48 -5.66
C GLY A 83 9.27 12.35 -5.85
N GLU A 84 9.81 11.14 -5.69
CA GLU A 84 11.22 10.83 -5.96
C GLU A 84 11.53 10.89 -7.47
N ILE A 85 10.65 10.36 -8.31
CA ILE A 85 10.76 10.44 -9.77
C ILE A 85 10.71 11.91 -10.22
N ASP A 86 9.79 12.71 -9.70
CA ASP A 86 9.64 14.13 -10.05
C ASP A 86 10.90 14.95 -9.68
N GLN A 87 11.50 14.69 -8.51
CA GLN A 87 12.79 15.30 -8.12
C GLN A 87 13.93 14.91 -9.07
N THR A 88 13.95 13.64 -9.48
CA THR A 88 14.98 13.11 -10.39
C THR A 88 14.84 13.71 -11.79
N LEU A 89 13.61 13.83 -12.30
CA LEU A 89 13.31 14.47 -13.59
C LEU A 89 13.55 15.99 -13.58
N GLY A 90 13.27 16.65 -12.46
CA GLY A 90 13.47 18.09 -12.27
C GLY A 90 14.93 18.51 -12.12
N GLY A 91 15.88 17.56 -12.09
CA GLY A 91 17.30 17.84 -11.91
C GLY A 91 17.63 18.39 -10.52
N THR A 92 16.76 18.18 -9.52
CA THR A 92 17.04 18.59 -8.13
C THR A 92 18.00 17.64 -7.42
N ARG A 93 18.27 16.46 -8.01
CA ARG A 93 19.42 15.61 -7.69
C ARG A 93 20.59 15.92 -8.63
N GLU A 94 21.81 15.86 -8.10
CA GLU A 94 23.09 16.05 -8.84
C GLU A 94 23.37 14.97 -9.92
N THR A 95 22.41 14.09 -10.21
CA THR A 95 22.59 12.95 -11.11
C THR A 95 22.23 13.33 -12.54
N LYS A 96 23.24 13.43 -13.42
CA LYS A 96 23.00 13.51 -14.86
C LYS A 96 22.41 12.19 -15.35
N LEU A 97 21.14 12.22 -15.75
CA LEU A 97 20.45 11.03 -16.23
C LEU A 97 21.11 10.46 -17.51
N PRO A 98 21.42 9.16 -17.53
CA PRO A 98 21.69 8.40 -18.75
C PRO A 98 20.66 8.65 -19.86
N ALA A 99 21.11 8.51 -21.11
CA ALA A 99 20.25 8.66 -22.28
C ALA A 99 19.09 7.65 -22.22
N GLY A 100 17.86 8.14 -22.36
CA GLY A 100 16.64 7.33 -22.30
C GLY A 100 16.07 7.09 -20.89
N GLU A 101 16.81 7.41 -19.83
CA GLU A 101 16.33 7.22 -18.45
C GLU A 101 15.21 8.20 -18.10
N GLY A 102 15.29 9.45 -18.54
CA GLY A 102 14.21 10.43 -18.32
C GLY A 102 12.86 9.99 -18.95
N ALA A 103 12.89 9.37 -20.13
CA ALA A 103 11.68 8.85 -20.76
C ALA A 103 11.12 7.62 -20.01
N ALA A 104 12.01 6.74 -19.52
CA ALA A 104 11.61 5.59 -18.70
C ALA A 104 11.01 6.03 -17.35
N LEU A 105 11.59 7.05 -16.71
CA LEU A 105 11.07 7.64 -15.48
C LEU A 105 9.70 8.30 -15.70
N GLN A 106 9.51 9.00 -16.81
CA GLN A 106 8.22 9.58 -17.17
C GLN A 106 7.14 8.52 -17.39
N ASP A 107 7.45 7.44 -18.13
CA ASP A 107 6.53 6.31 -18.33
C ASP A 107 6.21 5.62 -16.99
N CYS A 108 7.23 5.40 -16.15
CA CYS A 108 7.03 4.84 -14.82
C CYS A 108 6.13 5.71 -13.94
N ARG A 109 6.31 7.04 -13.98
CA ARG A 109 5.46 7.99 -13.26
C ARG A 109 3.99 7.87 -13.67
N GLU A 110 3.71 7.72 -14.97
CA GLU A 110 2.35 7.53 -15.48
C GLU A 110 1.75 6.21 -14.99
N LYS A 111 2.54 5.14 -15.01
CA LYS A 111 2.15 3.83 -14.49
C LYS A 111 1.87 3.83 -12.98
N TYR A 112 2.62 4.61 -12.20
CA TYR A 112 2.29 4.83 -10.80
C TYR A 112 0.98 5.60 -10.61
N GLY A 113 0.67 6.57 -11.47
CA GLY A 113 -0.64 7.25 -11.46
C GLY A 113 -1.81 6.31 -11.74
N GLU A 114 -1.63 5.37 -12.67
CA GLU A 114 -2.57 4.28 -12.94
C GLU A 114 -2.73 3.38 -11.70
N ALA A 115 -1.62 2.93 -11.11
CA ALA A 115 -1.61 2.09 -9.92
C ALA A 115 -2.29 2.76 -8.70
N VAL A 116 -2.09 4.07 -8.50
CA VAL A 116 -2.78 4.85 -7.45
C VAL A 116 -4.29 4.84 -7.67
N SER A 117 -4.74 5.02 -8.92
CA SER A 117 -6.18 5.04 -9.25
C SER A 117 -6.82 3.68 -9.04
N LEU A 118 -6.15 2.60 -9.45
CA LEU A 118 -6.59 1.23 -9.23
C LEU A 118 -6.68 0.88 -7.74
N MET A 119 -5.63 1.18 -6.96
CA MET A 119 -5.64 0.90 -5.52
C MET A 119 -6.65 1.76 -4.75
N ALA A 120 -6.93 2.99 -5.21
CA ALA A 120 -8.02 3.79 -4.66
C ALA A 120 -9.39 3.15 -4.94
N GLY A 121 -9.60 2.66 -6.16
CA GLY A 121 -10.79 1.89 -6.53
C GLY A 121 -10.99 0.66 -5.64
N VAL A 122 -9.91 -0.09 -5.38
CA VAL A 122 -9.92 -1.22 -4.43
C VAL A 122 -10.29 -0.77 -3.03
N ALA A 123 -9.73 0.33 -2.54
CA ALA A 123 -10.03 0.83 -1.20
C ALA A 123 -11.51 1.21 -1.04
N ASP A 124 -12.09 1.88 -2.05
CA ASP A 124 -13.51 2.25 -2.07
C ASP A 124 -14.42 1.02 -2.12
N GLN A 125 -14.04 0.03 -2.92
CA GLN A 125 -14.74 -1.25 -3.04
C GLN A 125 -14.73 -2.07 -1.74
N LEU A 126 -13.56 -2.18 -1.09
CA LEU A 126 -13.44 -2.84 0.21
C LEU A 126 -14.29 -2.14 1.28
N PHE A 127 -14.36 -0.81 1.24
CA PHE A 127 -15.18 -0.03 2.17
C PHE A 127 -16.68 -0.17 1.89
N ALA A 128 -17.08 -0.24 0.62
CA ALA A 128 -18.46 -0.39 0.18
C ALA A 128 -18.94 -1.85 0.10
N CYS A 129 -18.09 -2.81 0.46
CA CYS A 129 -18.32 -4.25 0.31
C CYS A 129 -18.64 -4.71 -1.13
N ASP A 130 -18.22 -3.95 -2.15
CA ASP A 130 -18.36 -4.32 -3.57
C ASP A 130 -17.10 -5.04 -4.03
N MET A 131 -17.08 -6.37 -3.92
CA MET A 131 -15.92 -7.17 -4.27
C MET A 131 -15.77 -7.46 -5.77
N SER A 132 -16.61 -6.88 -6.63
CA SER A 132 -16.74 -7.28 -8.04
C SER A 132 -15.48 -7.05 -8.88
N ARG A 133 -14.69 -6.00 -8.57
CA ARG A 133 -13.47 -5.66 -9.35
C ARG A 133 -12.19 -5.73 -8.54
N VAL A 134 -12.27 -5.89 -7.21
CA VAL A 134 -11.12 -5.89 -6.28
C VAL A 134 -9.98 -6.77 -6.78
N ARG A 135 -10.28 -8.01 -7.20
CA ARG A 135 -9.24 -8.93 -7.70
C ARG A 135 -8.52 -8.38 -8.93
N GLN A 136 -9.28 -7.96 -9.94
CA GLN A 136 -8.71 -7.51 -11.20
C GLN A 136 -7.92 -6.22 -11.02
N GLU A 137 -8.43 -5.27 -10.23
CA GLU A 137 -7.75 -4.00 -9.98
C GLU A 137 -6.44 -4.18 -9.20
N TYR A 138 -6.35 -5.14 -8.27
CA TYR A 138 -5.07 -5.52 -7.66
C TYR A 138 -4.07 -6.10 -8.67
N ILE A 139 -4.53 -6.93 -9.61
CA ILE A 139 -3.66 -7.52 -10.64
C ILE A 139 -3.16 -6.42 -11.58
N ASP A 140 -4.04 -5.54 -12.01
CA ASP A 140 -3.69 -4.42 -12.89
C ASP A 140 -2.72 -3.46 -12.20
N ALA A 141 -2.89 -3.21 -10.90
CA ALA A 141 -1.96 -2.40 -10.11
C ALA A 141 -0.57 -3.03 -10.02
N GLN A 142 -0.48 -4.36 -9.84
CA GLN A 142 0.80 -5.08 -9.87
C GLN A 142 1.48 -4.97 -11.24
N VAL A 143 0.72 -5.11 -12.33
CA VAL A 143 1.25 -4.96 -13.70
C VAL A 143 1.77 -3.54 -13.91
N ALA A 144 1.02 -2.53 -13.47
CA ALA A 144 1.42 -1.13 -13.61
C ALA A 144 2.73 -0.85 -12.86
N VAL A 145 2.84 -1.18 -11.57
CA VAL A 145 4.07 -0.97 -10.79
C VAL A 145 5.24 -1.81 -11.34
N GLY A 146 4.99 -3.09 -11.64
CA GLY A 146 6.02 -4.01 -12.12
C GLY A 146 6.62 -3.62 -13.48
N SER A 147 5.88 -2.87 -14.30
CA SER A 147 6.38 -2.40 -15.60
C SER A 147 7.60 -1.47 -15.49
N CYS A 148 7.77 -0.81 -14.35
CA CYS A 148 8.87 0.13 -14.09
C CYS A 148 10.25 -0.54 -13.99
N HIS A 149 10.36 -1.85 -13.76
CA HIS A 149 11.63 -2.52 -13.45
C HIS A 149 12.73 -2.42 -14.51
N THR A 150 12.42 -2.07 -15.77
CA THR A 150 13.31 -2.43 -16.87
C THR A 150 14.51 -1.50 -17.15
N ARG A 151 14.61 -0.24 -16.71
CA ARG A 151 15.73 0.65 -17.13
C ARG A 151 16.00 1.85 -16.18
N MET A 152 16.24 1.63 -14.89
CA MET A 152 16.46 2.75 -13.94
C MET A 152 17.75 2.59 -13.13
N GLY A 153 18.47 3.70 -12.90
CA GLY A 153 19.53 3.80 -11.90
C GLY A 153 18.93 3.88 -10.47
N SER A 154 19.68 3.45 -9.45
CA SER A 154 19.22 3.54 -8.05
C SER A 154 19.21 5.01 -7.60
N PRO A 155 18.23 5.51 -6.82
CA PRO A 155 17.39 4.86 -5.77
C PRO A 155 15.98 4.40 -6.19
N VAL A 156 15.48 4.82 -7.35
CA VAL A 156 14.09 4.57 -7.77
C VAL A 156 13.80 3.07 -7.95
N THR A 157 14.79 2.30 -8.42
CA THR A 157 14.67 0.84 -8.59
C THR A 157 14.36 0.09 -7.29
N ASP A 158 14.96 0.53 -6.17
CA ASP A 158 14.74 -0.11 -4.87
C ASP A 158 13.34 0.22 -4.34
N MET A 159 12.90 1.47 -4.53
CA MET A 159 11.54 1.90 -4.18
C MET A 159 10.48 1.14 -5.00
N VAL A 160 10.69 1.00 -6.32
CA VAL A 160 9.81 0.21 -7.20
C VAL A 160 9.70 -1.24 -6.74
N SER A 161 10.83 -1.84 -6.36
CA SER A 161 10.83 -3.21 -5.84
C SER A 161 10.05 -3.33 -4.53
N ALA A 162 10.22 -2.38 -3.61
CA ALA A 162 9.52 -2.36 -2.33
C ALA A 162 8.01 -2.05 -2.48
N ASP A 163 7.65 -1.24 -3.47
CA ASP A 163 6.26 -0.94 -3.80
C ASP A 163 5.57 -2.15 -4.39
N PHE A 164 6.19 -2.81 -5.37
CA PHE A 164 5.68 -4.02 -6.02
C PHE A 164 5.42 -5.14 -5.00
N ASP A 165 6.39 -5.36 -4.10
CA ASP A 165 6.28 -6.26 -2.97
C ASP A 165 5.05 -5.97 -2.09
N LEU A 166 4.83 -4.69 -1.76
CA LEU A 166 3.69 -4.29 -0.94
C LEU A 166 2.37 -4.44 -1.71
N THR A 167 2.35 -4.20 -3.02
CA THR A 167 1.17 -4.48 -3.87
C THR A 167 0.80 -5.96 -3.83
N ILE A 168 1.80 -6.86 -3.87
CA ILE A 168 1.57 -8.30 -3.71
C ILE A 168 0.97 -8.60 -2.33
N VAL A 169 1.51 -8.03 -1.25
CA VAL A 169 0.94 -8.24 0.10
C VAL A 169 -0.50 -7.75 0.19
N ALA A 170 -0.80 -6.57 -0.36
CA ALA A 170 -2.16 -6.04 -0.40
C ALA A 170 -3.10 -6.96 -1.20
N TYR A 171 -2.66 -7.42 -2.38
CA TYR A 171 -3.39 -8.39 -3.19
C TYR A 171 -3.64 -9.70 -2.45
N LEU A 172 -2.63 -10.28 -1.81
CA LEU A 172 -2.76 -11.56 -1.11
C LEU A 172 -3.71 -11.46 0.09
N LEU A 173 -3.71 -10.35 0.81
CA LEU A 173 -4.71 -10.07 1.85
C LEU A 173 -6.11 -9.94 1.24
N GLY A 174 -6.24 -9.23 0.11
CA GLY A 174 -7.50 -9.15 -0.64
C GLY A 174 -7.98 -10.50 -1.16
N ALA A 175 -7.08 -11.38 -1.58
CA ALA A 175 -7.39 -12.70 -2.13
C ALA A 175 -7.95 -13.67 -1.08
N ILE A 176 -7.80 -13.38 0.22
CA ILE A 176 -8.52 -14.11 1.29
C ILE A 176 -10.04 -13.87 1.16
N ILE A 177 -10.44 -12.69 0.68
CA ILE A 177 -11.84 -12.27 0.52
C ILE A 177 -12.37 -12.73 -0.85
N VAL A 178 -11.65 -12.39 -1.91
CA VAL A 178 -12.14 -12.52 -3.30
C VAL A 178 -11.59 -13.74 -4.04
N GLY A 179 -10.75 -14.56 -3.39
CA GLY A 179 -9.99 -15.65 -4.01
C GLY A 179 -8.82 -15.16 -4.86
N ARG A 180 -7.93 -16.10 -5.23
CA ARG A 180 -6.83 -15.88 -6.17
C ARG A 180 -7.31 -16.02 -7.61
#